data_AF-A0A927TCC2-F1
#
_entry.id   AF-A0A927TCC2-F1
#
_cell.length_a   1.000
_cell.length_b   1.000
_cell.length_c   1.000
_cell.angle_alpha   90.00
_cell.angle_beta   90.00
_cell.angle_gamma   90.00
#
_symmetry.space_group_name_H-M   'P 1'
#
loop_
_entity.id
_entity.type
_entity.pdbx_description
1 polymer ?
#
loop_
_entity_poly.entity_id
_entity_poly.type
_entity_poly.pdbx_seq_one_letter_code
_entity_poly.pdbx_strand_id
1 'polypeptide(L)'
;MSSMEEVTMTYSAILRNAKGERVVRVNFERPGLKGKDFAEAILPDAVIEKSEGFHDDELSQLAEYLKENGPDIMAKAKTISNPLKWFS
;
A
#
# COMPACT_ATOMS: atom_id res chain seq x y z
N MET A 1 -2.17 28.57 -2.23
CA MET A 1 -2.83 27.42 -1.58
C MET A 1 -2.00 26.22 -1.95
N SER A 2 -1.27 25.66 -0.99
CA SER A 2 -0.30 24.57 -1.23
C SER A 2 -1.05 23.34 -1.70
N SER A 3 -0.75 22.87 -2.91
CA SER A 3 -1.22 21.60 -3.44
C SER A 3 -0.76 20.51 -2.48
N MET A 4 -1.68 19.94 -1.70
CA MET A 4 -1.43 18.62 -1.12
C MET A 4 -1.19 17.71 -2.31
N GLU A 5 0.04 17.21 -2.47
CA GLU A 5 0.30 16.18 -3.47
C GLU A 5 -0.68 15.03 -3.18
N GLU A 6 -1.64 14.81 -4.07
CA GLU A 6 -2.63 13.74 -3.92
C GLU A 6 -1.92 12.40 -4.07
N VAL A 7 -1.42 11.87 -2.96
CA VAL A 7 -0.86 10.54 -2.89
C VAL A 7 -2.03 9.55 -3.02
N THR A 8 -2.06 8.86 -4.15
CA THR A 8 -3.01 7.78 -4.39
C THR A 8 -2.47 6.50 -3.77
N MET A 9 -3.20 5.96 -2.78
CA MET A 9 -2.90 4.65 -2.19
C MET A 9 -3.78 3.58 -2.84
N THR A 10 -3.15 2.54 -3.37
CA THR A 10 -3.83 1.34 -3.87
C THR A 10 -3.34 0.11 -3.13
N TYR A 11 -4.20 -0.89 -2.95
CA TYR A 11 -3.82 -2.15 -2.32
C TYR A 11 -4.40 -3.34 -3.07
N SER A 12 -3.65 -4.43 -3.13
CA SER A 12 -4.08 -5.67 -3.78
C SER A 12 -5.10 -6.44 -2.92
N ALA A 13 -5.75 -7.44 -3.53
CA ALA A 13 -6.37 -8.51 -2.76
C ALA A 13 -5.33 -9.28 -1.93
N ILE A 14 -5.78 -10.14 -1.01
CA ILE A 14 -4.90 -11.05 -0.26
C ILE A 14 -4.19 -11.98 -1.25
N LEU A 15 -2.87 -11.84 -1.37
CA LEU A 15 -1.98 -12.70 -2.15
C LEU A 15 -1.30 -13.72 -1.22
N ARG A 16 -0.71 -14.75 -1.82
CA ARG A 16 0.18 -15.68 -1.10
C ARG A 16 1.61 -15.49 -1.61
N ASN A 17 2.55 -15.27 -0.71
CA ASN A 17 3.97 -15.21 -1.07
C ASN A 17 4.52 -16.62 -1.38
N ALA A 18 5.80 -16.71 -1.78
CA ALA A 18 6.46 -17.99 -2.07
C ALA A 18 6.54 -18.92 -0.84
N LYS A 19 6.41 -18.39 0.38
CA LYS A 19 6.35 -19.15 1.64
C LYS A 19 4.92 -19.61 2.00
N GLY A 20 3.92 -19.24 1.20
CA GLY A 20 2.50 -19.55 1.44
C GLY A 20 1.80 -18.60 2.41
N GLU A 21 2.46 -17.54 2.87
CA GLU A 21 1.93 -16.56 3.81
C GLU A 21 1.02 -15.55 3.09
N ARG A 22 -0.03 -15.11 3.78
CA ARG A 22 -0.97 -14.12 3.25
C ARG A 22 -0.35 -12.74 3.31
N VAL A 23 -0.20 -12.11 2.16
CA VAL A 23 0.39 -10.78 2.01
C VAL A 23 -0.53 -9.86 1.23
N VAL A 24 -0.46 -8.56 1.50
CA VAL A 24 -1.12 -7.52 0.70
C VAL A 24 -0.05 -6.57 0.20
N ARG A 25 -0.05 -6.32 -1.10
CA ARG A 25 0.81 -5.29 -1.69
C ARG A 25 0.08 -3.96 -1.65
N VAL A 26 0.75 -2.95 -1.10
CA VAL A 26 0.27 -1.57 -1.08
C VAL A 26 1.19 -0.77 -1.97
N ASN A 27 0.62 0.05 -2.85
CA ASN A 27 1.36 0.92 -3.74
C ASN A 27 0.88 2.35 -3.54
N PHE A 28 1.82 3.23 -3.18
CA PHE A 28 1.61 4.66 -3.07
C PHE A 28 2.14 5.31 -4.32
N GLU A 29 1.36 6.20 -4.90
CA GLU A 29 1.70 6.84 -6.16
C GLU A 29 1.37 8.33 -6.08
N ARG A 30 2.28 9.18 -6.53
CA ARG A 30 2.03 10.62 -6.67
C ARG A 30 2.60 11.17 -7.98
N PRO A 31 2.05 12.28 -8.50
CA PRO A 31 2.67 12.99 -9.62
C PRO A 31 4.00 13.62 -9.17
N GLY A 32 5.11 13.15 -9.75
CA GLY A 32 6.45 13.66 -9.46
C GLY A 32 6.90 14.70 -10.48
N LEU A 33 7.99 15.42 -10.17
CA LEU A 33 8.53 16.49 -11.02
C LEU A 33 9.08 16.00 -12.37
N LYS A 34 9.49 14.73 -12.47
CA LYS A 34 10.10 14.12 -13.68
C LYS A 34 9.36 12.87 -14.16
N GLY A 35 8.23 12.54 -13.56
CA GLY A 35 7.54 11.28 -13.80
C GLY A 35 6.52 10.99 -12.71
N LYS A 36 6.39 9.71 -12.36
CA LYS A 36 5.48 9.26 -11.31
C LYS A 36 6.34 8.74 -10.16
N ASP A 37 6.20 9.36 -9.00
CA ASP A 37 6.85 8.84 -7.80
C ASP A 37 5.98 7.69 -7.29
N PHE A 38 6.64 6.61 -6.86
CA PHE A 38 5.93 5.45 -6.34
C PHE A 38 6.66 4.84 -5.13
N ALA A 39 5.92 4.20 -4.25
CA ALA A 39 6.45 3.39 -3.15
C ALA A 39 5.60 2.13 -3.00
N GLU A 40 6.25 0.97 -3.17
CA GLU A 40 5.65 -0.35 -3.00
C GLU A 40 6.00 -0.92 -1.62
N ALA A 41 4.98 -1.37 -0.92
CA ALA A 41 5.09 -1.97 0.41
C ALA A 41 4.37 -3.32 0.49
N ILE A 42 4.79 -4.13 1.45
CA ILE A 42 4.14 -5.42 1.76
C ILE A 42 3.61 -5.42 3.19
N LEU A 43 2.34 -5.76 3.35
CA LEU A 43 1.72 -6.11 4.63
C LEU A 43 1.68 -7.64 4.81
N PRO A 44 1.80 -8.15 6.05
CA PRO A 44 1.75 -7.42 7.32
C PRO A 44 3.08 -6.77 7.76
N ASP A 45 4.18 -7.03 7.07
CA ASP A 45 5.52 -6.60 7.51
C ASP A 45 5.69 -5.06 7.52
N ALA A 46 4.84 -4.35 6.77
CA ALA A 46 4.86 -2.90 6.61
C ALA A 46 6.25 -2.38 6.20
N VAL A 47 6.91 -3.16 5.33
CA VAL A 47 8.23 -2.86 4.77
C VAL A 47 8.04 -2.34 3.35
N ILE A 48 8.72 -1.24 3.05
CA ILE A 48 8.84 -0.70 1.70
C ILE A 48 9.87 -1.55 0.94
N GLU A 49 9.45 -2.22 -0.14
CA GLU A 49 10.35 -3.03 -0.97
C GLU A 49 10.98 -2.22 -2.10
N LYS A 50 10.24 -1.24 -2.65
CA LYS A 50 10.69 -0.39 -3.73
C LYS A 50 10.14 1.01 -3.57
N SER A 51 10.93 2.00 -3.95
CA SER A 51 10.47 3.37 -4.05
C SER A 51 11.26 4.16 -5.07
N GLU A 52 10.63 5.16 -5.66
CA GLU A 52 11.22 6.13 -6.56
C GLU A 52 10.56 7.48 -6.30
N GLY A 53 11.36 8.54 -6.11
CA GLY A 53 10.87 9.90 -5.90
C GLY A 53 10.38 10.24 -4.49
N PHE A 54 10.37 9.27 -3.56
CA PHE A 54 10.14 9.50 -2.13
C PHE A 54 11.47 9.61 -1.37
N HIS A 55 11.54 10.53 -0.41
CA HIS A 55 12.66 10.64 0.52
C HIS A 55 12.56 9.63 1.67
N ASP A 56 13.69 9.26 2.28
CA ASP A 56 13.75 8.28 3.37
C ASP A 56 12.84 8.64 4.57
N ASP A 57 12.69 9.93 4.87
CA ASP A 57 11.78 10.41 5.91
C ASP A 57 10.30 10.19 5.54
N GLU A 58 9.95 10.34 4.26
CA GLU A 58 8.60 10.07 3.75
C GLU A 58 8.33 8.56 3.75
N LEU A 59 9.30 7.75 3.33
CA LEU A 59 9.21 6.29 3.36
C LEU A 59 9.02 5.76 4.78
N SER A 60 9.70 6.37 5.75
CA SER A 60 9.53 6.03 7.17
C SER A 60 8.12 6.34 7.67
N GLN A 61 7.57 7.50 7.30
CA GLN A 61 6.18 7.85 7.61
C GLN A 61 5.17 6.91 6.93
N LEU A 62 5.39 6.54 5.67
CA LEU A 62 4.55 5.57 4.96
C LEU A 62 4.60 4.18 5.63
N ALA A 63 5.78 3.74 6.04
CA ALA A 63 5.94 2.48 6.76
C ALA A 63 5.23 2.51 8.13
N GLU A 64 5.32 3.62 8.85
CA GLU A 64 4.62 3.81 10.13
C GLU A 64 3.10 3.82 9.94
N TYR A 65 2.60 4.56 8.95
CA TYR A 65 1.19 4.55 8.56
C TYR A 65 0.69 3.13 8.25
N LEU A 66 1.47 2.34 7.52
CA LEU A 66 1.16 0.94 7.21
C LEU A 66 1.18 0.04 8.44
N LYS A 67 2.04 0.29 9.43
CA LYS A 67 2.02 -0.47 10.70
C LYS A 67 0.75 -0.19 11.48
N GLU A 68 0.35 1.07 11.55
CA GLU A 68 -0.86 1.49 12.27
C GLU A 68 -2.15 1.02 11.58
N ASN A 69 -2.23 1.18 10.26
CA ASN A 69 -3.42 0.89 9.46
C ASN A 69 -3.40 -0.51 8.80
N GLY A 70 -2.31 -1.25 8.95
CA GLY A 70 -2.09 -2.56 8.33
C GLY A 70 -3.19 -3.59 8.62
N PRO A 71 -3.64 -3.75 9.88
CA PRO A 71 -4.76 -4.63 10.21
C PRO A 71 -6.04 -4.29 9.44
N ASP A 72 -6.35 -3.01 9.29
CA ASP A 72 -7.55 -2.54 8.58
C ASP A 72 -7.42 -2.72 7.06
N ILE A 73 -6.25 -2.45 6.49
CA ILE A 73 -5.97 -2.68 5.07
C ILE A 73 -6.09 -4.19 4.76
N MET A 74 -5.54 -5.05 5.61
CA MET A 74 -5.67 -6.51 5.48
C MET A 74 -7.12 -6.97 5.59
N ALA A 75 -7.91 -6.39 6.50
CA ALA A 75 -9.34 -6.68 6.61
C ALA A 75 -10.10 -6.28 5.34
N LYS A 76 -9.82 -5.09 4.79
CA LYS A 76 -10.40 -4.61 3.51
C LYS A 76 -9.98 -5.51 2.34
N ALA A 77 -8.71 -5.87 2.22
CA ALA A 77 -8.22 -6.77 1.19
C ALA A 77 -8.90 -8.17 1.25
N LYS A 78 -9.17 -8.66 2.47
CA LYS A 78 -9.93 -9.90 2.67
C LYS A 78 -11.35 -9.79 2.13
N THR A 79 -11.99 -8.62 2.25
CA THR A 79 -13.33 -8.41 1.66
C THR A 79 -13.32 -8.39 0.14
N ILE A 80 -12.27 -7.85 -0.50
CA ILE A 80 -12.09 -7.90 -1.97
C ILE A 80 -11.90 -9.34 -2.44
N SER A 81 -11.16 -10.15 -1.68
CA SER A 81 -10.96 -11.57 -2.00
C SER A 81 -12.20 -12.45 -1.82
N ASN A 82 -13.31 -11.91 -1.30
CA ASN A 82 -14.55 -12.65 -1.12
C ASN A 82 -15.58 -12.25 -2.19
N PRO A 83 -15.67 -12.98 -3.32
CA PRO A 83 -16.59 -12.66 -4.42
C PRO A 83 -18.08 -12.72 -4.03
N LEU A 84 -18.40 -13.29 -2.86
CA LEU A 84 -19.78 -13.45 -2.38
C LEU A 84 -20.45 -12.15 -1.90
N LYS A 85 -19.71 -11.04 -1.72
CA LYS A 85 -20.28 -9.77 -1.24
C LYS A 85 -20.91 -8.88 -2.33
N TRP A 86 -20.77 -9.21 -3.62
CA TRP A 86 -21.37 -8.43 -4.71
C TRP A 86 -22.85 -8.75 -4.93
N PHE A 87 -23.34 -9.89 -4.42
CA PHE A 87 -24.67 -10.43 -4.75
C PHE A 87 -25.71 -10.32 -3.62
N SER A 88 -25.52 -9.48 -2.60
CA SER A 88 -26.48 -9.33 -1.49
C SER A 88 -26.93 -7.90 -1.25
#